data_AF-A0A9D5Z878-F1
#
_entry.id   AF-A0A9D5Z878-F1
#
_cell.length_a   1.000
_cell.length_b   1.000
_cell.length_c   1.000
_cell.angle_alpha   90.00
_cell.angle_beta   90.00
_cell.angle_gamma   90.00
#
_symmetry.space_group_name_H-M   'P 1'
#
loop_
_entity.id
_entity.type
_entity.pdbx_description
1 polymer ?
#
loop_
_entity_poly.entity_id
_entity_poly.type
_entity_poly.pdbx_seq_one_letter_code
_entity_poly.pdbx_strand_id
1 'polypeptide(L)'
;MSIVASELKMYVSAVANDTTANGGAISITEIVSGIKNNIWPDVSQAERTSGSVKYRKVFIKVENADSLALTNARIFIETPTPGDDTVVLMSGTPTDTQAEADDYTRFYGAGSLDASISAGASTLAVNVENGNASTGANIFRDGDLIRVSDKATVDAVSGNTEFVRLASSNAVSWNGNKATLTLDTGVTLANAYTASNTRVASVLEVASIADSQAVWQRRTVPAGAASISGDKVIMAISGESA
;
A
#
# COMPACT_ATOMS: atom_id res chain seq x y z
N MET A 1 11.94 23.05 13.01
CA MET A 1 12.87 22.13 12.31
C MET A 1 12.03 21.26 11.38
N SER A 2 12.61 20.66 10.34
CA SER A 2 11.88 19.74 9.46
C SER A 2 12.12 18.31 9.89
N ILE A 3 11.10 17.45 9.78
CA ILE A 3 11.27 16.00 9.90
C ILE A 3 12.16 15.54 8.74
N VAL A 4 13.23 14.81 9.03
CA VAL A 4 14.11 14.21 8.01
C VAL A 4 13.81 12.73 7.81
N ALA A 5 14.17 12.18 6.65
CA ALA A 5 13.82 10.80 6.29
C ALA A 5 14.31 9.74 7.31
N SER A 6 15.45 9.96 7.96
CA SER A 6 15.99 9.06 8.99
C SER A 6 15.16 9.02 10.28
N GLU A 7 14.26 9.97 10.49
CA GLU A 7 13.35 10.03 11.64
C GLU A 7 12.02 9.30 11.35
N LEU A 8 11.74 8.90 10.10
CA LEU A 8 10.58 8.10 9.76
C LEU A 8 10.94 6.62 9.76
N LYS A 9 10.50 5.90 10.80
CA LYS A 9 10.86 4.50 11.02
C LYS A 9 9.65 3.59 11.02
N MET A 10 9.89 2.32 10.71
CA MET A 10 8.88 1.28 10.83
C MET A 10 9.24 0.33 11.97
N TYR A 11 8.25 -0.13 12.73
CA TYR A 11 8.41 -1.08 13.82
C TYR A 11 7.42 -2.23 13.68
N VAL A 12 7.81 -3.44 14.12
CA VAL A 12 6.87 -4.55 14.22
C VAL A 12 5.94 -4.35 15.43
N SER A 13 4.77 -4.96 15.36
CA SER A 13 3.88 -5.13 16.52
C SER A 13 4.48 -6.08 17.57
N ALA A 14 3.95 -5.99 18.79
CA ALA A 14 4.37 -6.79 19.93
C ALA A 14 4.23 -8.30 19.70
N VAL A 15 3.23 -8.71 18.93
CA VAL A 15 3.02 -10.10 18.53
C VAL A 15 3.03 -10.18 17.00
N ALA A 16 4.06 -10.80 16.43
CA ALA A 16 4.15 -11.03 14.99
C ALA A 16 4.13 -12.55 14.72
N ASN A 17 2.93 -13.12 14.55
CA ASN A 17 2.74 -14.55 14.28
C ASN A 17 1.60 -14.80 13.30
N ASP A 18 1.28 -16.07 13.03
CA ASP A 18 0.23 -16.46 12.08
C ASP A 18 -1.05 -16.94 12.82
N THR A 19 -1.38 -16.30 13.95
CA THR A 19 -2.58 -16.59 14.77
C THR A 19 -3.46 -15.35 14.89
N THR A 20 -4.69 -15.50 15.39
CA THR A 20 -5.60 -14.36 15.62
C THR A 20 -5.08 -13.35 16.65
N ALA A 21 -4.12 -13.75 17.52
CA ALA A 21 -3.47 -12.88 18.50
C ALA A 21 -2.32 -12.04 17.93
N ASN A 22 -1.96 -12.22 16.66
CA ASN A 22 -1.04 -11.36 15.93
C ASN A 22 -1.46 -9.88 16.04
N GLY A 23 -0.52 -8.94 16.02
CA GLY A 23 -0.77 -7.52 16.24
C GLY A 23 -0.50 -7.07 17.67
N GLY A 24 -1.40 -6.26 18.22
CA GLY A 24 -1.21 -5.59 19.51
C GLY A 24 -0.40 -4.30 19.39
N ALA A 25 0.15 -3.84 20.53
CA ALA A 25 0.90 -2.59 20.65
C ALA A 25 2.19 -2.59 19.83
N ILE A 26 2.79 -1.42 19.63
CA ILE A 26 4.11 -1.27 19.01
C ILE A 26 5.20 -1.95 19.85
N SER A 27 6.19 -2.56 19.20
CA SER A 27 7.40 -3.07 19.85
C SER A 27 8.58 -2.10 19.71
N ILE A 28 9.71 -2.42 20.33
CA ILE A 28 10.98 -1.67 20.14
C ILE A 28 11.80 -2.19 18.94
N THR A 29 11.31 -3.20 18.22
CA THR A 29 12.04 -3.84 17.13
C THR A 29 11.77 -3.11 15.81
N GLU A 30 12.80 -2.40 15.34
CA GLU A 30 12.76 -1.64 14.09
C GLU A 30 12.80 -2.58 12.87
N ILE A 31 11.97 -2.26 11.87
CA ILE A 31 11.97 -2.86 10.55
C ILE A 31 12.91 -2.06 9.66
N VAL A 32 14.16 -2.49 9.59
CA VAL A 32 15.15 -1.94 8.66
C VAL A 32 14.79 -2.31 7.22
N SER A 33 14.81 -1.32 6.32
CA SER A 33 14.52 -1.48 4.89
C SER A 33 15.57 -2.35 4.18
N GLY A 34 15.15 -3.09 3.16
CA GLY A 34 16.03 -3.95 2.35
C GLY A 34 16.47 -5.26 3.01
N ILE A 35 16.05 -5.52 4.26
CA ILE A 35 16.35 -6.76 4.96
C ILE A 35 15.30 -7.83 4.61
N LYS A 36 15.78 -8.96 4.10
CA LYS A 36 14.93 -10.11 3.78
C LYS A 36 14.25 -10.65 5.05
N ASN A 37 12.99 -11.04 4.92
CA ASN A 37 12.18 -11.67 5.96
C ASN A 37 11.91 -10.82 7.20
N ASN A 38 12.11 -9.50 7.12
CA ASN A 38 11.91 -8.60 8.26
C ASN A 38 10.42 -8.30 8.55
N ILE A 39 9.55 -8.54 7.57
CA ILE A 39 8.07 -8.44 7.70
C ILE A 39 7.44 -9.78 7.37
N TRP A 40 7.76 -10.31 6.19
CA TRP A 40 7.13 -11.53 5.66
C TRP A 40 8.08 -12.72 5.76
N PRO A 41 7.68 -13.84 6.38
CA PRO A 41 8.48 -15.06 6.32
C PRO A 41 8.53 -15.62 4.90
N ASP A 42 9.50 -16.51 4.65
CA ASP A 42 9.53 -17.30 3.42
C ASP A 42 8.24 -18.14 3.29
N VAL A 43 7.75 -18.26 2.05
CA VAL A 43 6.56 -19.08 1.75
C VAL A 43 7.00 -20.50 1.41
N SER A 44 6.57 -21.45 2.23
CA SER A 44 6.87 -22.87 2.04
C SER A 44 6.17 -23.44 0.80
N GLN A 45 6.65 -24.58 0.32
CA GLN A 45 5.97 -25.31 -0.76
C GLN A 45 4.54 -25.70 -0.38
N ALA A 46 4.32 -26.13 0.87
CA ALA A 46 2.99 -26.49 1.35
C ALA A 46 2.03 -25.31 1.27
N GLU A 47 2.45 -24.13 1.72
CA GLU A 47 1.64 -22.90 1.65
C GLU A 47 1.36 -22.49 0.21
N ARG A 48 2.31 -22.64 -0.71
CA ARG A 48 2.05 -22.39 -2.14
C ARG A 48 1.08 -23.40 -2.73
N THR A 49 1.15 -24.67 -2.33
CA THR A 49 0.23 -25.71 -2.81
C THR A 49 -1.19 -25.48 -2.29
N SER A 50 -1.37 -25.14 -1.01
CA SER A 50 -2.69 -24.93 -0.40
C SER A 50 -3.24 -23.51 -0.59
N GLY A 51 -2.39 -22.55 -0.89
CA GLY A 51 -2.64 -21.14 -0.64
C GLY A 51 -2.44 -20.79 0.83
N SER A 52 -2.17 -19.50 1.11
CA SER A 52 -2.03 -18.99 2.47
C SER A 52 -2.44 -17.51 2.55
N VAL A 53 -2.94 -17.12 3.72
CA VAL A 53 -3.21 -15.72 4.06
C VAL A 53 -2.46 -15.41 5.34
N LYS A 54 -1.67 -14.34 5.32
CA LYS A 54 -0.91 -13.88 6.49
C LYS A 54 -1.12 -12.39 6.69
N TYR A 55 -1.08 -11.98 7.95
CA TYR A 55 -1.20 -10.58 8.33
C TYR A 55 0.07 -10.13 9.06
N ARG A 56 0.47 -8.89 8.84
CA ARG A 56 1.54 -8.25 9.60
C ARG A 56 1.12 -6.85 9.97
N LYS A 57 1.08 -6.56 11.27
CA LYS A 57 0.89 -5.21 11.77
C LYS A 57 2.25 -4.54 11.93
N VAL A 58 2.37 -3.37 11.33
CA VAL A 58 3.54 -2.51 11.40
C VAL A 58 3.14 -1.12 11.87
N PHE A 59 4.08 -0.42 12.48
CA PHE A 59 3.89 0.92 12.99
C PHE A 59 4.84 1.86 12.29
N ILE A 60 4.30 2.91 11.68
CA ILE A 60 5.08 4.05 11.18
C ILE A 60 5.25 4.99 12.35
N LYS A 61 6.48 5.29 12.75
CA LYS A 61 6.78 6.14 13.89
C LYS A 61 7.63 7.33 13.46
N VAL A 62 7.29 8.51 13.99
CA VAL A 62 8.08 9.73 13.82
C VAL A 62 9.01 9.86 15.02
N GLU A 63 10.29 9.54 14.85
CA GLU A 63 11.33 9.68 15.86
C GLU A 63 12.05 11.03 15.73
N ASN A 64 11.27 12.11 15.76
CA ASN A 64 11.81 13.46 15.75
C ASN A 64 12.08 13.96 17.17
N ALA A 65 13.26 14.55 17.40
CA ALA A 65 13.69 14.99 18.73
C ALA A 65 12.80 16.10 19.32
N ASP A 66 12.16 16.91 18.48
CA ASP A 66 11.26 17.99 18.89
C ASP A 66 9.80 17.54 19.00
N SER A 67 9.52 16.24 18.83
CA SER A 67 8.15 15.67 18.84
C SER A 67 7.22 16.32 17.80
N LEU A 68 7.76 16.68 16.63
CA LEU A 68 6.96 17.17 15.52
C LEU A 68 6.07 16.06 14.97
N ALA A 69 4.84 16.43 14.59
CA ALA A 69 3.93 15.53 13.92
C ALA A 69 4.11 15.59 12.41
N LEU A 70 4.03 14.42 11.74
CA LEU A 70 3.93 14.36 10.29
C LEU A 70 2.48 14.64 9.90
N THR A 71 2.23 15.76 9.22
CA THR A 71 0.89 16.19 8.79
C THR A 71 0.61 15.76 7.36
N ASN A 72 -0.67 15.59 7.03
CA ASN A 72 -1.14 15.14 5.71
C ASN A 72 -0.38 13.90 5.22
N ALA A 73 -0.17 12.95 6.13
CA ALA A 73 0.58 11.74 5.84
C ALA A 73 -0.20 10.87 4.86
N ARG A 74 0.52 10.40 3.85
CA ARG A 74 0.06 9.58 2.74
C ARG A 74 0.83 8.29 2.79
N ILE A 75 0.11 7.20 3.01
CA ILE A 75 0.68 5.87 3.16
C ILE A 75 0.17 5.01 2.00
N PHE A 76 1.06 4.35 1.27
CA PHE A 76 0.69 3.56 0.10
C PHE A 76 1.67 2.43 -0.16
N ILE A 77 1.19 1.42 -0.91
CA ILE A 77 2.05 0.40 -1.51
C ILE A 77 2.64 0.99 -2.80
N GLU A 78 3.97 1.00 -2.91
CA GLU A 78 4.67 1.60 -4.05
C GLU A 78 4.68 0.70 -5.28
N THR A 79 4.90 -0.59 -5.05
CA THR A 79 5.05 -1.58 -6.12
C THR A 79 4.22 -2.81 -5.76
N PRO A 80 3.36 -3.29 -6.67
CA PRO A 80 2.75 -4.61 -6.51
C PRO A 80 3.84 -5.69 -6.41
N THR A 81 3.52 -6.82 -5.79
CA THR A 81 4.41 -7.98 -5.74
C THR A 81 4.78 -8.43 -7.16
N PRO A 82 6.03 -8.83 -7.41
CA PRO A 82 6.41 -9.47 -8.67
C PRO A 82 5.82 -10.88 -8.87
N GLY A 83 5.23 -11.47 -7.83
CA GLY A 83 4.72 -12.83 -7.82
C GLY A 83 3.23 -12.97 -8.09
N ASP A 84 2.72 -14.19 -7.89
CA ASP A 84 1.29 -14.50 -7.98
C ASP A 84 0.52 -14.10 -6.71
N ASP A 85 1.23 -13.62 -5.69
CA ASP A 85 0.63 -13.19 -4.44
C ASP A 85 0.09 -11.76 -4.53
N THR A 86 -0.52 -11.31 -3.44
CA THR A 86 -1.07 -9.96 -3.35
C THR A 86 -0.85 -9.44 -1.96
N VAL A 87 -0.38 -8.20 -1.85
CA VAL A 87 -0.31 -7.49 -0.56
C VAL A 87 -1.19 -6.27 -0.59
N VAL A 88 -2.02 -6.15 0.44
CA VAL A 88 -2.89 -4.99 0.66
C VAL A 88 -2.66 -4.39 2.04
N LEU A 89 -2.89 -3.10 2.14
CA LEU A 89 -2.75 -2.31 3.36
C LEU A 89 -4.13 -1.97 3.94
N MET A 90 -4.25 -1.95 5.25
CA MET A 90 -5.42 -1.44 5.98
C MET A 90 -4.96 -0.50 7.07
N SER A 91 -5.79 0.48 7.42
CA SER A 91 -5.54 1.29 8.63
C SER A 91 -5.77 0.41 9.85
N GLY A 92 -4.88 0.48 10.83
CA GLY A 92 -5.01 -0.22 12.11
C GLY A 92 -5.15 0.76 13.27
N THR A 93 -5.56 0.23 14.43
CA THR A 93 -5.53 0.94 15.70
C THR A 93 -4.25 0.61 16.46
N PRO A 94 -3.86 1.37 17.51
CA PRO A 94 -2.64 1.09 18.25
C PRO A 94 -2.59 -0.31 18.89
N THR A 95 -3.74 -0.92 19.20
CA THR A 95 -3.80 -2.16 19.99
C THR A 95 -4.55 -3.30 19.34
N ASP A 96 -5.22 -3.09 18.20
CA ASP A 96 -5.93 -4.18 17.51
C ASP A 96 -5.03 -5.38 17.22
N THR A 97 -5.66 -6.55 17.21
CA THR A 97 -5.09 -7.82 16.80
C THR A 97 -5.65 -8.24 15.46
N GLN A 98 -5.14 -9.35 14.93
CA GLN A 98 -5.62 -9.91 13.67
C GLN A 98 -7.10 -10.29 13.77
N ALA A 99 -7.60 -10.67 14.95
CA ALA A 99 -9.02 -10.94 15.17
C ALA A 99 -9.92 -9.76 14.79
N GLU A 100 -9.53 -8.53 15.14
CA GLU A 100 -10.28 -7.33 14.71
C GLU A 100 -9.96 -6.94 13.26
N ALA A 101 -8.72 -7.14 12.81
CA ALA A 101 -8.31 -6.80 11.45
C ALA A 101 -8.97 -7.68 10.38
N ASP A 102 -9.42 -8.89 10.72
CA ASP A 102 -10.17 -9.76 9.82
C ASP A 102 -11.54 -9.15 9.41
N ASP A 103 -12.12 -8.28 10.24
CA ASP A 103 -13.34 -7.54 9.94
C ASP A 103 -13.09 -6.26 9.11
N TYR A 104 -11.83 -5.91 8.84
CA TYR A 104 -11.51 -4.73 8.05
C TYR A 104 -11.89 -4.93 6.60
N THR A 105 -12.73 -4.03 6.10
CA THR A 105 -13.22 -4.07 4.72
C THR A 105 -12.47 -3.12 3.81
N ARG A 106 -11.81 -2.08 4.38
CA ARG A 106 -11.11 -1.05 3.60
C ARG A 106 -9.66 -1.45 3.39
N PHE A 107 -9.36 -1.87 2.16
CA PHE A 107 -8.02 -2.21 1.73
C PHE A 107 -7.46 -1.15 0.81
N TYR A 108 -6.15 -0.96 0.83
CA TYR A 108 -5.37 -0.12 -0.07
C TYR A 108 -4.31 -0.99 -0.74
N GLY A 109 -3.92 -0.65 -1.97
CA GLY A 109 -2.90 -1.41 -2.69
C GLY A 109 -2.41 -0.68 -3.92
N ALA A 110 -1.74 -1.42 -4.79
CA ALA A 110 -1.18 -0.91 -6.02
C ALA A 110 -1.53 -1.80 -7.22
N GLY A 111 -1.42 -1.21 -8.40
CA GLY A 111 -1.50 -1.88 -9.68
C GLY A 111 -0.65 -1.15 -10.72
N SER A 112 -0.68 -1.67 -11.94
CA SER A 112 0.05 -1.13 -13.08
C SER A 112 -0.91 -0.53 -14.08
N LEU A 113 -0.51 0.58 -14.70
CA LEU A 113 -1.29 1.21 -15.76
C LEU A 113 -1.47 0.23 -16.93
N ASP A 114 -2.71 0.05 -17.39
CA ASP A 114 -3.05 -0.92 -18.43
C ASP A 114 -2.64 -0.49 -19.84
N ALA A 115 -2.79 0.80 -20.14
CA ALA A 115 -2.45 1.39 -21.42
C ALA A 115 -1.86 2.78 -21.22
N SER A 116 -0.91 3.17 -22.07
CA SER A 116 -0.31 4.51 -22.01
C SER A 116 -1.38 5.59 -22.16
N ILE A 117 -1.25 6.65 -21.37
CA ILE A 117 -2.19 7.77 -21.32
C ILE A 117 -1.46 9.08 -21.57
N SER A 118 -2.15 10.01 -22.21
CA SER A 118 -1.65 11.36 -22.46
C SER A 118 -1.96 12.27 -21.27
N ALA A 119 -1.21 13.37 -21.15
CA ALA A 119 -1.61 14.49 -20.31
C ALA A 119 -3.03 14.96 -20.68
N GLY A 120 -3.80 15.39 -19.68
CA GLY A 120 -5.21 15.75 -19.81
C GLY A 120 -6.18 14.58 -19.63
N ALA A 121 -5.70 13.34 -19.44
CA ALA A 121 -6.58 12.20 -19.17
C ALA A 121 -7.32 12.36 -17.84
N SER A 122 -8.65 12.21 -17.86
CA SER A 122 -9.53 12.18 -16.70
C SER A 122 -9.94 10.75 -16.29
N THR A 123 -9.48 9.76 -17.03
CA THR A 123 -9.73 8.34 -16.75
C THR A 123 -8.46 7.53 -17.00
N LEU A 124 -8.25 6.47 -16.21
CA LEU A 124 -7.15 5.54 -16.38
C LEU A 124 -7.60 4.11 -16.03
N ALA A 125 -7.09 3.14 -16.77
CA ALA A 125 -7.32 1.72 -16.48
C ALA A 125 -6.10 1.13 -15.78
N VAL A 126 -6.33 0.38 -14.70
CA VAL A 126 -5.29 -0.16 -13.83
C VAL A 126 -5.48 -1.67 -13.71
N ASN A 127 -4.45 -2.42 -14.03
CA ASN A 127 -4.36 -3.86 -13.76
C ASN A 127 -3.86 -4.06 -12.33
N VAL A 128 -4.57 -4.86 -11.54
CA VAL A 128 -4.22 -5.19 -10.16
C VAL A 128 -4.00 -6.69 -10.02
N GLU A 129 -3.26 -7.10 -9.00
CA GLU A 129 -2.93 -8.51 -8.75
C GLU A 129 -4.18 -9.33 -8.41
N ASN A 130 -5.07 -8.74 -7.60
CA ASN A 130 -6.35 -9.30 -7.25
C ASN A 130 -7.44 -8.25 -7.46
N GLY A 131 -8.29 -8.50 -8.45
CA GLY A 131 -9.40 -7.62 -8.83
C GLY A 131 -10.53 -7.55 -7.84
N ASN A 132 -11.69 -7.09 -8.32
CA ASN A 132 -12.97 -7.20 -7.63
C ASN A 132 -13.73 -8.47 -8.08
N ALA A 133 -13.06 -9.62 -8.11
CA ALA A 133 -13.80 -10.89 -8.06
C ALA A 133 -14.52 -10.97 -6.70
N SER A 134 -15.51 -11.85 -6.50
CA SER A 134 -16.39 -11.88 -5.32
C SER A 134 -15.73 -11.97 -3.92
N THR A 135 -14.39 -12.08 -3.87
CA THR A 135 -13.52 -12.13 -2.68
C THR A 135 -12.39 -11.07 -2.72
N GLY A 136 -12.45 -10.14 -3.66
CA GLY A 136 -11.44 -9.15 -3.98
C GLY A 136 -11.25 -8.07 -2.93
N ALA A 137 -10.03 -7.53 -2.81
CA ALA A 137 -9.71 -6.52 -1.81
C ALA A 137 -10.28 -5.12 -2.14
N ASN A 138 -10.70 -4.85 -3.39
CA ASN A 138 -11.29 -3.55 -3.76
C ASN A 138 -10.43 -2.36 -3.31
N ILE A 139 -9.16 -2.39 -3.74
CA ILE A 139 -8.15 -1.44 -3.29
C ILE A 139 -8.45 0.01 -3.70
N PHE A 140 -9.19 0.20 -4.80
CA PHE A 140 -9.72 1.49 -5.22
C PHE A 140 -11.20 1.61 -4.89
N ARG A 141 -11.59 2.77 -4.34
CA ARG A 141 -12.97 3.16 -4.02
C ARG A 141 -13.24 4.59 -4.47
N ASP A 142 -14.52 4.91 -4.60
CA ASP A 142 -14.97 6.27 -4.87
C ASP A 142 -14.44 7.26 -3.82
N GLY A 143 -13.95 8.41 -4.28
CA GLY A 143 -13.37 9.46 -3.43
C GLY A 143 -11.93 9.19 -2.96
N ASP A 144 -11.29 8.09 -3.37
CA ASP A 144 -9.91 7.83 -2.98
C ASP A 144 -8.94 8.86 -3.55
N LEU A 145 -7.94 9.23 -2.75
CA LEU A 145 -6.71 9.77 -3.29
C LEU A 145 -5.91 8.62 -3.90
N ILE A 146 -5.48 8.78 -5.15
CA ILE A 146 -4.58 7.85 -5.79
C ILE A 146 -3.25 8.53 -6.09
N ARG A 147 -2.19 7.73 -6.09
CA ARG A 147 -0.87 8.09 -6.58
C ARG A 147 -0.67 7.48 -7.96
N VAL A 148 -0.26 8.28 -8.94
CA VAL A 148 0.19 7.82 -10.27
C VAL A 148 1.65 8.19 -10.41
N SER A 149 2.52 7.23 -10.75
CA SER A 149 3.97 7.49 -10.83
C SER A 149 4.69 6.58 -11.79
N ASP A 150 5.62 7.14 -12.58
CA ASP A 150 6.57 6.41 -13.44
C ASP A 150 8.02 6.44 -12.90
N LYS A 151 8.24 7.06 -11.74
CA LYS A 151 9.52 7.06 -11.04
C LYS A 151 10.08 5.65 -10.84
N ALA A 152 11.40 5.48 -10.80
CA ALA A 152 12.00 4.15 -10.55
C ALA A 152 11.83 3.68 -9.09
N THR A 153 11.88 4.63 -8.14
CA THR A 153 11.66 4.45 -6.70
C THR A 153 10.91 5.66 -6.16
N VAL A 154 10.44 5.61 -4.91
CA VAL A 154 9.76 6.76 -4.27
C VAL A 154 10.64 8.01 -4.20
N ASP A 155 11.94 7.83 -4.00
CA ASP A 155 12.92 8.92 -3.86
C ASP A 155 13.64 9.26 -5.17
N ALA A 156 13.25 8.65 -6.30
CA ALA A 156 13.90 8.93 -7.57
C ALA A 156 13.69 10.41 -7.96
N VAL A 157 14.78 11.04 -8.41
CA VAL A 157 14.78 12.44 -8.87
C VAL A 157 14.16 12.59 -10.27
N SER A 158 14.18 11.52 -11.06
CA SER A 158 13.60 11.46 -12.40
C SER A 158 12.26 10.74 -12.39
N GLY A 159 11.42 11.09 -13.37
CA GLY A 159 10.04 10.64 -13.46
C GLY A 159 9.06 11.59 -12.77
N ASN A 160 7.79 11.34 -13.01
CA ASN A 160 6.64 12.09 -12.58
C ASN A 160 5.91 11.33 -11.46
N THR A 161 5.33 12.11 -10.56
CA THR A 161 4.41 11.58 -9.54
C THR A 161 3.28 12.59 -9.36
N GLU A 162 2.06 12.10 -9.41
CA GLU A 162 0.85 12.90 -9.18
C GLU A 162 -0.02 12.24 -8.13
N PHE A 163 -0.64 13.06 -7.29
CA PHE A 163 -1.67 12.64 -6.35
C PHE A 163 -2.98 13.28 -6.81
N VAL A 164 -3.91 12.45 -7.28
CA VAL A 164 -5.19 12.90 -7.85
C VAL A 164 -6.35 12.20 -7.17
N ARG A 165 -7.46 12.92 -7.03
CA ARG A 165 -8.68 12.43 -6.38
C ARG A 165 -9.56 11.71 -7.39
N LEU A 166 -10.10 10.55 -7.02
CA LEU A 166 -11.17 9.89 -7.75
C LEU A 166 -12.51 10.59 -7.48
N ALA A 167 -13.42 10.54 -8.45
CA ALA A 167 -14.78 11.07 -8.27
C ALA A 167 -15.45 10.48 -7.01
N SER A 168 -16.32 11.24 -6.35
CA SER A 168 -16.99 10.78 -5.12
C SER A 168 -18.08 9.72 -5.35
N SER A 169 -18.40 9.42 -6.61
CA SER A 169 -19.40 8.41 -6.99
C SER A 169 -19.10 7.86 -8.39
N ASN A 170 -19.27 6.55 -8.56
CA ASN A 170 -19.03 5.85 -9.83
C ASN A 170 -17.60 6.06 -10.38
N ALA A 171 -16.65 6.25 -9.47
CA ALA A 171 -15.26 6.49 -9.82
C ALA A 171 -14.58 5.21 -10.27
N VAL A 172 -15.01 4.07 -9.73
CA VAL A 172 -14.36 2.77 -9.97
C VAL A 172 -15.33 1.81 -10.65
N SER A 173 -14.97 1.36 -11.84
CA SER A 173 -15.64 0.26 -12.54
C SER A 173 -14.69 -0.91 -12.69
N TRP A 174 -15.12 -2.10 -12.28
CA TRP A 174 -14.29 -3.30 -12.28
C TRP A 174 -14.67 -4.25 -13.41
N ASN A 175 -13.65 -4.77 -14.10
CA ASN A 175 -13.76 -5.91 -15.02
C ASN A 175 -12.69 -6.94 -14.64
N GLY A 176 -13.05 -7.89 -13.79
CA GLY A 176 -12.10 -8.83 -13.19
C GLY A 176 -10.99 -8.08 -12.43
N ASN A 177 -9.75 -8.29 -12.86
CA ASN A 177 -8.53 -7.69 -12.29
C ASN A 177 -8.17 -6.31 -12.87
N LYS A 178 -9.10 -5.70 -13.60
CA LYS A 178 -8.92 -4.36 -14.17
C LYS A 178 -9.90 -3.38 -13.54
N ALA A 179 -9.39 -2.30 -12.98
CA ALA A 179 -10.17 -1.15 -12.53
C ALA A 179 -10.08 -0.03 -13.55
N THR A 180 -11.21 0.43 -14.07
CA THR A 180 -11.31 1.73 -14.75
C THR A 180 -11.61 2.77 -13.69
N LEU A 181 -10.69 3.73 -13.54
CA LEU A 181 -10.74 4.82 -12.57
C LEU A 181 -11.13 6.11 -13.28
N THR A 182 -12.10 6.82 -12.73
CA THR A 182 -12.54 8.15 -13.18
C THR A 182 -12.12 9.17 -12.14
N LEU A 183 -11.33 10.15 -12.57
CA LEU A 183 -10.88 11.26 -11.73
C LEU A 183 -12.04 12.19 -11.41
N ASP A 184 -11.91 12.95 -10.32
CA ASP A 184 -12.92 13.90 -9.91
C ASP A 184 -13.17 15.00 -10.97
N THR A 185 -14.32 15.66 -10.88
CA THR A 185 -14.75 16.64 -11.89
C THR A 185 -13.73 17.76 -12.03
N GLY A 186 -13.22 17.97 -13.23
CA GLY A 186 -12.20 18.98 -13.52
C GLY A 186 -10.77 18.57 -13.16
N VAL A 187 -10.56 17.36 -12.64
CA VAL A 187 -9.24 16.78 -12.39
C VAL A 187 -8.79 16.00 -13.63
N THR A 188 -7.57 16.27 -14.07
CA THR A 188 -6.89 15.55 -15.14
C THR A 188 -5.44 15.31 -14.75
N LEU A 189 -4.83 14.27 -15.28
CA LEU A 189 -3.38 14.08 -15.14
C LEU A 189 -2.62 15.17 -15.90
N ALA A 190 -1.68 15.82 -15.24
CA ALA A 190 -0.83 16.83 -15.83
C ALA A 190 0.23 16.22 -16.77
N ASN A 191 0.66 14.98 -16.51
CA ASN A 191 1.70 14.31 -17.28
C ASN A 191 1.13 13.17 -18.13
N ALA A 192 1.87 12.82 -19.18
CA ALA A 192 1.68 11.57 -19.90
C ALA A 192 2.40 10.43 -19.15
N TYR A 193 1.81 9.23 -19.19
CA TYR A 193 2.35 8.05 -18.51
C TYR A 193 2.37 6.85 -19.46
N THR A 194 3.47 6.09 -19.42
CA THR A 194 3.60 4.85 -20.19
C THR A 194 3.20 3.63 -19.37
N ALA A 195 2.46 2.70 -19.97
CA ALA A 195 2.00 1.49 -19.28
C ALA A 195 3.15 0.62 -18.73
N SER A 196 4.31 0.64 -19.38
CA SER A 196 5.45 -0.24 -19.05
C SER A 196 6.10 0.02 -17.69
N ASN A 197 5.93 1.21 -17.11
CA ASN A 197 6.60 1.61 -15.87
C ASN A 197 5.71 2.39 -14.89
N THR A 198 4.45 2.67 -15.25
CA THR A 198 3.56 3.47 -14.42
C THR A 198 2.82 2.62 -13.41
N ARG A 199 2.97 2.97 -12.14
CA ARG A 199 2.31 2.35 -11.01
C ARG A 199 1.22 3.28 -10.50
N VAL A 200 0.08 2.70 -10.14
CA VAL A 200 -1.06 3.40 -9.57
C VAL A 200 -1.38 2.78 -8.21
N ALA A 201 -1.45 3.60 -7.17
CA ALA A 201 -1.72 3.13 -5.81
C ALA A 201 -2.85 3.93 -5.16
N SER A 202 -3.74 3.26 -4.45
CA SER A 202 -4.68 3.93 -3.54
C SER A 202 -3.93 4.39 -2.29
N VAL A 203 -4.21 5.60 -1.81
CA VAL A 203 -3.49 6.23 -0.70
C VAL A 203 -4.33 6.22 0.56
N LEU A 204 -3.77 5.68 1.66
CA LEU A 204 -4.30 5.88 3.00
C LEU A 204 -3.87 7.28 3.48
N GLU A 205 -4.86 8.16 3.66
CA GLU A 205 -4.66 9.51 4.17
C GLU A 205 -4.80 9.53 5.69
N VAL A 206 -3.77 10.04 6.36
CA VAL A 206 -3.71 10.23 7.81
C VAL A 206 -3.45 11.69 8.08
N ALA A 207 -4.40 12.37 8.74
CA ALA A 207 -4.32 13.80 8.95
C ALA A 207 -3.05 14.22 9.71
N SER A 208 -2.65 13.44 10.71
CA SER A 208 -1.46 13.69 11.50
C SER A 208 -0.94 12.41 12.17
N ILE A 209 0.38 12.23 12.18
CA ILE A 209 1.08 11.18 12.92
C ILE A 209 2.01 11.88 13.92
N ALA A 210 1.56 11.98 15.18
CA ALA A 210 2.32 12.63 16.25
C ALA A 210 3.33 11.70 16.95
N ASP A 211 3.01 10.42 17.06
CA ASP A 211 3.93 9.40 17.59
C ASP A 211 4.02 8.24 16.60
N SER A 212 2.97 7.42 16.51
CA SER A 212 2.91 6.33 15.55
C SER A 212 1.54 6.13 14.91
N GLN A 213 1.56 5.60 13.69
CA GLN A 213 0.39 5.13 12.96
C GLN A 213 0.51 3.62 12.73
N ALA A 214 -0.45 2.87 13.26
CA ALA A 214 -0.58 1.45 12.99
C ALA A 214 -1.17 1.21 11.60
N VAL A 215 -0.58 0.28 10.84
CA VAL A 215 -1.18 -0.24 9.62
C VAL A 215 -1.04 -1.75 9.58
N TRP A 216 -2.03 -2.39 8.98
CA TRP A 216 -1.98 -3.82 8.70
C TRP A 216 -1.60 -4.03 7.25
N GLN A 217 -0.77 -5.02 7.01
CA GLN A 217 -0.56 -5.60 5.69
C GLN A 217 -1.15 -7.01 5.68
N ARG A 218 -1.95 -7.35 4.67
CA ARG A 218 -2.43 -8.70 4.42
C ARG A 218 -1.83 -9.21 3.14
N ARG A 219 -1.10 -10.33 3.23
CA ARG A 219 -0.53 -11.05 2.10
C ARG A 219 -1.38 -12.28 1.81
N THR A 220 -1.78 -12.43 0.56
CA THR A 220 -2.52 -13.59 0.06
C THR A 220 -1.67 -14.28 -0.99
N VAL A 221 -1.33 -15.54 -0.74
CA VAL A 221 -0.67 -16.42 -1.71
C VAL A 221 -1.75 -17.38 -2.23
N PRO A 222 -2.09 -17.36 -3.53
CA PRO A 222 -3.07 -18.28 -4.08
C PRO A 222 -2.53 -19.73 -4.10
N ALA A 223 -3.44 -20.69 -4.09
CA ALA A 223 -3.09 -22.10 -4.29
C ALA A 223 -2.49 -22.30 -5.69
N GLY A 224 -1.38 -23.02 -5.75
CA GLY A 224 -0.61 -23.23 -6.98
C GLY A 224 0.39 -22.12 -7.32
N ALA A 225 0.59 -21.14 -6.44
CA ALA A 225 1.52 -20.03 -6.69
C ALA A 225 2.95 -20.52 -7.03
N ALA A 226 3.57 -19.85 -8.00
CA ALA A 226 4.93 -20.14 -8.41
C ALA A 226 5.94 -19.91 -7.27
N SER A 227 7.04 -20.66 -7.31
CA SER A 227 8.17 -20.38 -6.41
C SER A 227 9.01 -19.26 -7.02
N ILE A 228 9.09 -18.12 -6.34
CA ILE A 228 9.85 -16.96 -6.83
C ILE A 228 10.88 -16.55 -5.78
N SER A 229 12.08 -16.25 -6.25
CA SER A 229 13.12 -15.61 -5.43
C SER A 229 13.11 -14.11 -5.69
N GLY A 230 13.28 -13.31 -4.64
CA GLY A 230 13.31 -11.85 -4.76
C GLY A 230 11.93 -11.17 -4.83
N ASP A 231 10.88 -11.89 -4.47
CA ASP A 231 9.57 -11.30 -4.24
C ASP A 231 9.64 -10.27 -3.10
N LYS A 232 9.11 -9.07 -3.35
CA LYS A 232 9.26 -7.89 -2.50
C LYS A 232 8.03 -7.00 -2.59
N VAL A 233 7.69 -6.38 -1.47
CA VAL A 233 6.71 -5.29 -1.37
C VAL A 233 7.42 -4.07 -0.83
N ILE A 234 7.12 -2.92 -1.44
CA ILE A 234 7.61 -1.63 -0.97
C ILE A 234 6.41 -0.84 -0.47
N MET A 235 6.47 -0.40 0.78
CA MET A 235 5.52 0.51 1.38
C MET A 235 6.21 1.85 1.60
N ALA A 236 5.49 2.93 1.36
CA ALA A 236 6.04 4.27 1.42
C ALA A 236 5.13 5.23 2.21
N ILE A 237 5.77 6.25 2.78
CA ILE A 237 5.12 7.35 3.48
C ILE A 237 5.60 8.67 2.90
N SER A 238 4.68 9.59 2.70
CA SER A 238 4.97 10.99 2.37
C SER A 238 4.08 11.89 3.21
N GLY A 239 4.57 13.04 3.63
CA GLY A 239 3.81 14.04 4.37
C GLY A 239 4.62 15.31 4.52
N GLU A 240 4.12 16.23 5.32
CA GLU A 240 4.78 17.51 5.59
C GLU A 240 5.05 17.63 7.09
N SER A 241 6.20 18.19 7.46
CA SER A 241 6.43 18.57 8.86
C SER A 241 5.49 19.70 9.25
N ALA A 242 4.83 19.56 10.40
CA ALA A 242 4.04 20.63 11.01
C ALA A 242 4.86 21.91 11.26
#